data_AF-A0A098YV23-F1
#
_entry.id   AF-A0A098YV23-F1
#
_cell.length_a   1.000
_cell.length_b   1.000
_cell.length_c   1.000
_cell.angle_alpha   90.00
_cell.angle_beta   90.00
_cell.angle_gamma   90.00
#
_symmetry.space_group_name_H-M   'P 1'
#
loop_
_entity.id
_entity.type
_entity.pdbx_description
1 polymer ?
#
loop_
_entity_poly.entity_id
_entity_poly.type
_entity_poly.pdbx_seq_one_letter_code
_entity_poly.pdbx_strand_id
1 'polypeptide(L)'
;MQIKHGILFALLGLFTACTINSYDKGDGRYSYLRAEMTEIHTSTKNKVDYAWTDEGKKLTFTVPFTCSWAHVPDSVYRTMLYYTQDEESTVGMTALHVWVLRPQKAPKRIPSDPVQLEGCWMSKSQQYLNVRIGVMTGTPEDTMLQQKVGIVTQKNTHHANGKETHDLRLFHHQNNVPSYYARTFYISIPTDVYKKGDTLSFSVNTYRGWVKKSFALK
;
A
#
# COMPACT_ATOMS: atom_id res chain seq x y z
N MET A 1 -73.69 -21.53 -46.32
CA MET A 1 -73.49 -20.15 -46.83
C MET A 1 -72.01 -19.81 -46.67
N GLN A 2 -71.18 -20.26 -47.63
CA GLN A 2 -70.52 -19.42 -48.64
C GLN A 2 -69.49 -18.42 -48.06
N ILE A 3 -68.26 -18.92 -47.93
CA ILE A 3 -66.96 -18.35 -48.34
C ILE A 3 -66.85 -16.82 -48.36
N LYS A 4 -65.88 -16.25 -47.63
CA LYS A 4 -64.89 -15.31 -48.19
C LYS A 4 -63.52 -15.51 -47.55
N HIS A 5 -62.58 -15.91 -48.39
CA HIS A 5 -61.14 -15.98 -48.12
C HIS A 5 -60.58 -14.55 -48.11
N GLY A 6 -59.85 -14.21 -47.05
CA GLY A 6 -58.97 -13.05 -47.02
C GLY A 6 -57.58 -13.50 -46.58
N ILE A 7 -56.76 -13.94 -47.53
CA ILE A 7 -55.32 -14.10 -47.32
C ILE A 7 -54.70 -12.73 -47.55
N LEU A 8 -54.11 -12.13 -46.51
CA LEU A 8 -53.17 -11.02 -46.68
C LEU A 8 -51.89 -11.34 -45.93
N PHE A 9 -50.81 -11.39 -46.71
CA PHE A 9 -49.44 -11.76 -46.38
C PHE A 9 -48.90 -11.05 -45.12
N ALA A 10 -48.54 -11.83 -44.10
CA ALA A 10 -47.62 -11.36 -43.07
C ALA A 10 -46.20 -11.46 -43.63
N LEU A 11 -45.59 -10.32 -43.94
CA LEU A 11 -44.18 -10.23 -44.33
C LEU A 11 -43.31 -10.54 -43.10
N LEU A 12 -42.84 -11.79 -42.99
CA LEU A 12 -41.95 -12.21 -41.92
C LEU A 12 -40.52 -11.73 -42.25
N GLY A 13 -40.17 -10.54 -41.76
CA GLY A 13 -38.80 -10.03 -41.83
C GLY A 13 -37.88 -10.86 -40.95
N LEU A 14 -37.09 -11.75 -41.55
CA LEU A 14 -35.97 -12.41 -40.89
C LEU A 14 -34.88 -11.37 -40.65
N PHE A 15 -34.87 -10.77 -39.45
CA PHE A 15 -33.72 -10.03 -38.96
C PHE A 15 -32.61 -11.05 -38.66
N THR A 16 -31.69 -11.25 -39.61
CA THR A 16 -30.41 -11.87 -39.32
C THR A 16 -29.61 -10.87 -38.48
N ALA A 17 -29.75 -10.95 -37.16
CA ALA A 17 -28.81 -10.32 -36.25
C ALA A 17 -27.43 -10.93 -36.54
N CYS A 18 -26.58 -10.20 -37.24
CA CYS A 18 -25.15 -10.48 -37.26
C CYS A 18 -24.70 -10.41 -35.80
N THR A 19 -24.48 -11.56 -35.17
CA THR A 19 -23.79 -11.62 -33.89
C THR A 19 -22.32 -11.33 -34.16
N ILE A 20 -21.99 -10.06 -34.34
CA ILE A 20 -20.60 -9.60 -34.33
C ILE A 20 -20.17 -9.59 -32.87
N ASN A 21 -19.91 -10.77 -32.32
CA ASN A 21 -19.29 -10.89 -31.00
C ASN A 21 -17.77 -10.88 -31.18
N SER A 22 -17.25 -9.72 -31.58
CA SER A 22 -15.84 -9.41 -31.51
C SER A 22 -15.69 -8.03 -30.88
N TYR A 23 -16.21 -7.90 -29.66
CA TYR A 23 -15.66 -6.90 -28.75
C TYR A 23 -14.30 -7.46 -28.30
N ASP A 24 -13.26 -7.10 -29.06
CA ASP A 24 -11.88 -7.24 -28.62
C ASP A 24 -11.80 -6.52 -27.27
N LYS A 25 -11.43 -7.23 -26.20
CA LYS A 25 -11.35 -6.60 -24.87
C LYS A 25 -10.40 -5.42 -25.00
N GLY A 26 -10.90 -4.20 -24.80
CA GLY A 26 -10.16 -2.94 -24.89
C GLY A 26 -9.14 -2.77 -23.76
N ASP A 27 -8.45 -3.84 -23.38
CA ASP A 27 -7.48 -3.87 -22.31
C ASP A 27 -6.13 -3.38 -22.83
N GLY A 28 -5.70 -2.24 -22.27
CA GLY A 28 -4.36 -1.71 -22.52
C GLY A 28 -3.32 -2.37 -21.62
N ARG A 29 -2.05 -2.03 -21.87
CA ARG A 29 -0.87 -2.51 -21.11
C ARG A 29 -0.97 -2.37 -19.58
N TYR A 30 -1.82 -1.47 -19.08
CA TYR A 30 -1.99 -1.22 -17.65
C TYR A 30 -3.34 -1.67 -17.09
N SER A 31 -4.22 -2.28 -17.89
CA SER A 31 -5.55 -2.73 -17.42
C SER A 31 -5.46 -3.70 -16.24
N TYR A 32 -4.38 -4.46 -16.17
CA TYR A 32 -4.14 -5.46 -15.12
C TYR A 32 -3.09 -5.02 -14.10
N LEU A 33 -2.63 -3.76 -14.14
CA LEU A 33 -1.63 -3.27 -13.20
C LEU A 33 -2.22 -3.16 -11.80
N ARG A 34 -1.56 -3.82 -10.86
CA ARG A 34 -1.88 -3.77 -9.43
C ARG A 34 -0.73 -3.12 -8.69
N ALA A 35 -1.07 -2.38 -7.65
CA ALA A 35 -0.13 -1.77 -6.71
C ALA A 35 -0.60 -2.05 -5.30
N GLU A 36 0.16 -2.82 -4.53
CA GLU A 36 -0.18 -3.14 -3.16
C GLU A 36 1.07 -3.29 -2.28
N MET A 37 0.90 -3.09 -0.97
CA MET A 37 1.98 -3.38 -0.03
C MET A 37 2.07 -4.89 0.21
N THR A 38 3.29 -5.42 0.06
CA THR A 38 3.58 -6.85 0.17
C THR A 38 4.88 -7.10 0.91
N GLU A 39 5.08 -8.35 1.29
CA GLU A 39 6.37 -8.91 1.66
C GLU A 39 6.91 -9.72 0.48
N ILE A 40 7.90 -9.18 -0.25
CA ILE A 40 8.57 -9.91 -1.33
C ILE A 40 9.65 -10.83 -0.75
N HIS A 41 9.92 -11.95 -1.41
CA HIS A 41 11.04 -12.82 -1.11
C HIS A 41 12.08 -12.78 -2.23
N THR A 42 13.36 -12.76 -1.87
CA THR A 42 14.48 -12.88 -2.81
C THR A 42 15.07 -14.29 -2.80
N SER A 43 14.97 -15.04 -3.89
CA SER A 43 15.59 -16.38 -3.97
C SER A 43 17.11 -16.33 -4.07
N THR A 44 17.62 -15.33 -4.78
CA THR A 44 19.04 -15.00 -4.87
C THR A 44 19.20 -13.49 -4.81
N LYS A 45 20.44 -12.99 -4.79
CA LYS A 45 20.73 -11.56 -4.78
C LYS A 45 19.90 -10.82 -5.85
N ASN A 46 19.07 -9.87 -5.39
CA ASN A 46 18.23 -9.01 -6.23
C ASN A 46 17.15 -9.74 -7.06
N LYS A 47 16.94 -11.06 -6.92
CA LYS A 47 15.95 -11.83 -7.69
C LYS A 47 14.74 -12.17 -6.84
N VAL A 48 13.58 -11.65 -7.22
CA VAL A 48 12.33 -11.80 -6.48
C VAL A 48 11.46 -12.87 -7.15
N ASP A 49 11.13 -13.93 -6.44
CA ASP A 49 10.42 -15.11 -6.96
C ASP A 49 8.97 -15.23 -6.45
N TYR A 50 8.66 -14.71 -5.25
CA TYR A 50 7.29 -14.58 -4.78
C TYR A 50 7.08 -13.39 -3.83
N ALA A 51 5.81 -13.11 -3.51
CA ALA A 51 5.40 -12.14 -2.50
C ALA A 51 4.20 -12.62 -1.68
N TRP A 52 4.04 -12.11 -0.47
CA TRP A 52 2.85 -12.24 0.36
C TRP A 52 2.12 -10.91 0.44
N THR A 53 0.83 -10.89 0.11
CA THR A 53 0.01 -9.68 0.26
C THR A 53 -0.39 -9.48 1.72
N ASP A 54 -0.83 -8.26 2.05
CA ASP A 54 -1.45 -7.95 3.35
C ASP A 54 -2.72 -8.77 3.62
N GLU A 55 -3.27 -9.46 2.61
CA GLU A 55 -4.40 -10.38 2.77
C GLU A 55 -3.97 -11.83 3.03
N GLY A 56 -2.67 -12.11 3.09
CA GLY A 56 -2.14 -13.46 3.23
C GLY A 56 -2.18 -14.28 1.94
N LYS A 57 -2.38 -13.64 0.77
CA LYS A 57 -2.29 -14.32 -0.53
C LYS A 57 -0.83 -14.42 -0.96
N LYS A 58 -0.39 -15.61 -1.36
CA LYS A 58 0.89 -15.79 -2.05
C LYS A 58 0.76 -15.42 -3.52
N LEU A 59 1.66 -14.56 -4.00
CA LEU A 59 1.86 -14.23 -5.40
C LEU A 59 3.17 -14.90 -5.84
N THR A 60 3.09 -15.98 -6.61
CA THR A 60 4.28 -16.61 -7.21
C THR A 60 4.52 -16.00 -8.58
N PHE A 61 5.71 -15.45 -8.83
CA PHE A 61 6.00 -14.82 -10.12
C PHE A 61 6.37 -15.87 -11.16
N THR A 62 5.76 -15.78 -12.35
CA THR A 62 6.04 -16.71 -13.46
C THR A 62 7.53 -16.68 -13.86
N VAL A 63 8.13 -15.49 -13.82
CA VAL A 63 9.57 -15.28 -13.99
C VAL A 63 10.05 -14.38 -12.84
N PRO A 64 11.10 -14.78 -12.09
CA PRO A 64 11.65 -13.92 -11.07
C PRO A 64 12.17 -12.59 -11.65
N PHE A 65 11.69 -11.47 -11.11
CA PHE A 65 12.10 -10.15 -11.58
C PHE A 65 13.27 -9.60 -10.75
N THR A 66 13.93 -8.56 -11.27
CA THR A 66 15.09 -7.96 -10.59
C THR A 66 14.67 -6.75 -9.77
N CYS A 67 15.00 -6.76 -8.48
CA CYS A 67 14.81 -5.63 -7.57
C CYS A 67 16.18 -5.13 -7.11
N SER A 68 16.68 -4.04 -7.71
CA SER A 68 18.09 -3.61 -7.61
C SER A 68 18.60 -3.27 -6.21
N TRP A 69 17.71 -3.02 -5.24
CA TRP A 69 18.08 -2.67 -3.87
C TRP A 69 17.94 -3.85 -2.87
N ALA A 70 17.27 -4.94 -3.25
CA ALA A 70 17.05 -6.11 -2.40
C ALA A 70 18.21 -7.12 -2.50
N HIS A 71 19.33 -6.81 -1.85
CA HIS A 71 20.60 -7.50 -2.07
C HIS A 71 20.80 -8.82 -1.32
N VAL A 72 20.07 -9.06 -0.23
CA VAL A 72 20.26 -10.25 0.62
C VAL A 72 19.49 -11.42 -0.02
N PRO A 73 20.16 -12.54 -0.35
CA PRO A 73 19.48 -13.77 -0.77
C PRO A 73 18.63 -14.38 0.35
N ASP A 74 17.65 -15.20 -0.01
CA ASP A 74 16.76 -15.93 0.91
C ASP A 74 16.19 -15.02 2.01
N SER A 75 15.62 -13.89 1.60
CA SER A 75 15.23 -12.83 2.52
C SER A 75 13.89 -12.20 2.15
N VAL A 76 13.19 -11.72 3.16
CA VAL A 76 11.91 -11.04 3.00
C VAL A 76 12.07 -9.54 3.16
N TYR A 77 11.44 -8.78 2.27
CA TYR A 77 11.42 -7.32 2.29
C TYR A 77 10.00 -6.79 2.21
N ARG A 78 9.70 -5.78 3.03
CA ARG A 78 8.44 -5.02 2.91
C ARG A 78 8.54 -4.04 1.74
N THR A 79 7.55 -4.07 0.85
CA THR A 79 7.56 -3.27 -0.38
C THR A 79 6.19 -2.76 -0.79
N MET A 80 6.18 -1.72 -1.62
CA MET A 80 5.07 -1.39 -2.51
C MET A 80 5.38 -2.08 -3.84
N LEU A 81 4.66 -3.16 -4.12
CA LEU A 81 4.86 -4.01 -5.28
C LEU A 81 3.92 -3.58 -6.41
N TYR A 82 4.48 -3.47 -7.61
CA TYR A 82 3.75 -3.30 -8.86
C TYR A 82 3.86 -4.57 -9.68
N TYR A 83 2.71 -5.14 -10.06
CA TYR A 83 2.65 -6.39 -10.83
C TYR A 83 1.39 -6.44 -11.68
N THR A 84 1.40 -7.29 -12.70
CA THR A 84 0.19 -7.68 -13.44
C THR A 84 -0.18 -9.11 -13.09
N GLN A 85 -1.48 -9.38 -13.06
CA GLN A 85 -2.01 -10.73 -12.82
C GLN A 85 -3.27 -10.95 -13.65
N ASP A 86 -3.25 -12.03 -14.41
CA ASP A 86 -4.39 -12.63 -15.11
C ASP A 86 -4.65 -14.04 -14.55
N GLU A 87 -5.43 -14.86 -15.27
CA GLU A 87 -5.79 -16.21 -14.85
C GLU A 87 -4.61 -17.20 -14.92
N GLU A 88 -3.62 -16.94 -15.78
CA GLU A 88 -2.53 -17.87 -16.08
C GLU A 88 -1.20 -17.46 -15.44
N SER A 89 -1.01 -16.16 -15.20
CA SER A 89 0.31 -15.60 -14.91
C SER A 89 0.28 -14.48 -13.87
N THR A 90 1.43 -14.32 -13.19
CA THR A 90 1.68 -13.20 -12.30
C THR A 90 3.09 -12.67 -12.60
N VAL A 91 3.16 -11.44 -13.09
CA VAL A 91 4.40 -10.83 -13.58
C VAL A 91 4.75 -9.64 -12.71
N GLY A 92 5.83 -9.76 -11.93
CA GLY A 92 6.36 -8.66 -11.14
C GLY A 92 7.04 -7.62 -12.03
N MET A 93 6.67 -6.35 -11.87
CA MET A 93 7.21 -5.24 -12.67
C MET A 93 8.31 -4.50 -11.91
N THR A 94 8.00 -4.05 -10.69
CA THR A 94 8.95 -3.34 -9.83
C THR A 94 8.48 -3.38 -8.38
N ALA A 95 9.40 -3.16 -7.46
CA ALA A 95 9.10 -3.03 -6.04
C ALA A 95 9.82 -1.80 -5.47
N LEU A 96 9.06 -0.93 -4.82
CA LEU A 96 9.58 0.23 -4.10
C LEU A 96 9.78 -0.15 -2.63
N HIS A 97 10.84 0.40 -2.03
CA HIS A 97 11.15 0.17 -0.62
C HIS A 97 10.05 0.76 0.28
N VAL A 98 9.59 -0.03 1.26
CA VAL A 98 8.76 0.42 2.38
C VAL A 98 9.58 0.34 3.66
N TRP A 99 9.65 1.45 4.39
CA TRP A 99 10.40 1.50 5.64
C TRP A 99 9.63 0.77 6.75
N VAL A 100 10.21 -0.29 7.29
CA VAL A 100 9.66 -0.98 8.47
C VAL A 100 10.16 -0.28 9.73
N LEU A 101 9.31 0.54 10.35
CA LEU A 101 9.68 1.37 11.50
C LEU A 101 9.03 0.83 12.78
N ARG A 102 9.86 0.26 13.67
CA ARG A 102 9.40 -0.16 15.00
C ARG A 102 9.35 1.04 15.95
N PRO A 103 8.22 1.29 16.64
CA PRO A 103 8.11 2.41 17.56
C PRO A 103 9.18 2.36 18.65
N GLN A 104 9.85 3.49 18.85
CA GLN A 104 10.87 3.65 19.88
C GLN A 104 10.32 4.41 21.08
N LYS A 105 11.01 4.33 22.22
CA LYS A 105 10.69 5.20 23.36
C LYS A 105 10.86 6.66 22.97
N ALA A 106 9.88 7.51 23.33
CA ALA A 106 9.98 8.94 23.06
C ALA A 106 11.20 9.58 23.75
N PRO A 107 12.04 10.34 23.00
CA PRO A 107 13.07 11.19 23.60
C PRO A 107 12.43 12.39 24.34
N LYS A 108 13.22 13.10 25.16
CA LYS A 108 12.76 14.29 25.89
C LYS A 108 12.13 15.36 24.98
N ARG A 109 12.71 15.56 23.80
CA ARG A 109 12.17 16.43 22.75
C ARG A 109 11.86 15.59 21.53
N ILE A 110 10.63 15.66 21.05
CA ILE A 110 10.16 14.95 19.86
C ILE A 110 10.00 15.97 18.72
N PRO A 111 11.01 16.16 17.85
CA PRO A 111 10.85 16.81 16.57
C PRO A 111 9.59 16.34 15.84
N SER A 112 8.86 17.30 15.28
CA SER A 112 7.64 17.04 14.54
C SER A 112 7.46 18.06 13.43
N ASP A 113 8.49 18.24 12.62
CA ASP A 113 8.38 19.05 11.42
C ASP A 113 7.26 18.47 10.53
N PRO A 114 6.38 19.31 9.97
CA PRO A 114 5.17 18.84 9.32
C PRO A 114 5.46 18.00 8.07
N VAL A 115 4.57 17.04 7.78
CA VAL A 115 4.57 16.25 6.54
C VAL A 115 3.18 16.27 5.89
N GLN A 116 3.08 15.84 4.64
CA GLN A 116 1.79 15.53 4.03
C GLN A 116 1.37 14.11 4.46
N LEU A 117 0.17 13.96 5.03
CA LEU A 117 -0.41 12.63 5.25
C LEU A 117 -1.24 12.24 4.03
N GLU A 118 -0.77 11.25 3.28
CA GLU A 118 -1.43 10.77 2.06
C GLU A 118 -2.32 9.55 2.34
N GLY A 119 -2.00 8.76 3.37
CA GLY A 119 -2.83 7.63 3.80
C GLY A 119 -2.34 6.98 5.08
N CYS A 120 -3.25 6.35 5.84
CA CYS A 120 -2.92 5.55 7.02
C CYS A 120 -4.00 4.47 7.22
N TRP A 121 -3.60 3.20 7.20
CA TRP A 121 -4.52 2.06 7.26
C TRP A 121 -3.87 0.85 7.92
N MET A 122 -4.69 0.06 8.62
CA MET A 122 -4.27 -1.25 9.10
C MET A 122 -4.26 -2.25 7.93
N SER A 123 -3.19 -3.03 7.78
CA SER A 123 -3.16 -4.19 6.89
C SER A 123 -4.28 -5.17 7.22
N LYS A 124 -4.77 -5.93 6.23
CA LYS A 124 -5.91 -6.84 6.44
C LYS A 124 -5.56 -7.99 7.40
N SER A 125 -4.34 -8.49 7.32
CA SER A 125 -3.73 -9.44 8.26
C SER A 125 -3.41 -8.82 9.63
N GLN A 126 -3.53 -7.50 9.75
CA GLN A 126 -3.16 -6.69 10.92
C GLN A 126 -1.70 -6.77 11.35
N GLN A 127 -0.79 -7.32 10.54
CA GLN A 127 0.64 -7.41 10.86
C GLN A 127 1.34 -6.04 10.82
N TYR A 128 0.77 -5.09 10.07
CA TYR A 128 1.29 -3.74 9.90
C TYR A 128 0.21 -2.68 10.00
N LEU A 129 0.51 -1.58 10.69
CA LEU A 129 -0.10 -0.29 10.44
C LEU A 129 0.71 0.41 9.33
N ASN A 130 0.10 0.60 8.16
CA ASN A 130 0.73 1.21 7.01
C ASN A 130 0.45 2.71 6.98
N VAL A 131 1.45 3.50 6.57
CA VAL A 131 1.36 4.96 6.43
C VAL A 131 2.05 5.38 5.13
N ARG A 132 1.40 6.28 4.40
CA ARG A 132 1.96 6.96 3.23
C ARG A 132 2.06 8.45 3.54
N ILE A 133 3.27 9.00 3.46
CA ILE A 133 3.53 10.41 3.73
C ILE A 133 4.31 11.07 2.61
N GLY A 134 4.09 12.37 2.39
CA GLY A 134 4.93 13.22 1.57
C GLY A 134 5.83 14.09 2.46
N VAL A 135 7.15 13.93 2.34
CA VAL A 135 8.14 14.70 3.08
C VAL A 135 8.75 15.76 2.16
N MET A 136 8.72 17.03 2.56
CA MET A 136 9.33 18.09 1.76
C MET A 136 10.86 18.00 1.84
N THR A 137 11.50 18.07 0.68
CA THR A 137 12.95 17.93 0.55
C THR A 137 13.47 18.81 -0.59
N GLY A 138 14.80 18.94 -0.65
CA GLY A 138 15.55 19.63 -1.68
C GLY A 138 17.02 19.29 -1.50
N THR A 139 17.87 19.75 -2.41
CA THR A 139 19.33 19.57 -2.30
C THR A 139 19.88 20.64 -1.34
N PRO A 140 20.39 20.27 -0.15
CA PRO A 140 21.05 21.22 0.72
C PRO A 140 22.43 21.61 0.15
N GLU A 141 22.92 22.80 0.50
CA GLU A 141 24.31 23.18 0.22
C GLU A 141 25.29 22.25 0.98
N ASP A 142 24.98 21.95 2.24
CA ASP A 142 25.66 20.92 3.01
C ASP A 142 25.03 19.55 2.77
N THR A 143 25.69 18.73 1.95
CA THR A 143 25.28 17.37 1.60
C THR A 143 25.26 16.38 2.78
N MET A 144 25.83 16.74 3.93
CA MET A 144 25.77 15.94 5.16
C MET A 144 24.44 16.11 5.92
N LEU A 145 23.64 17.12 5.60
CA LEU A 145 22.33 17.32 6.23
C LEU A 145 21.36 16.22 5.82
N GLN A 146 20.89 15.47 6.83
CA GLN A 146 19.91 14.41 6.64
C GLN A 146 18.66 14.68 7.48
N GLN A 147 17.51 14.50 6.85
CA GLN A 147 16.23 14.42 7.56
C GLN A 147 16.14 13.10 8.32
N LYS A 148 15.40 13.10 9.43
CA LYS A 148 15.14 11.89 10.22
C LYS A 148 13.65 11.66 10.34
N VAL A 149 13.20 10.48 9.92
CA VAL A 149 11.81 10.02 10.08
C VAL A 149 11.82 8.78 10.97
N GLY A 150 10.90 8.74 11.94
CA GLY A 150 10.79 7.64 12.89
C GLY A 150 9.40 7.55 13.48
N ILE A 151 9.17 6.55 14.31
CA ILE A 151 7.93 6.40 15.09
C ILE A 151 8.33 6.31 16.56
N VAL A 152 7.62 7.05 17.40
CA VAL A 152 7.81 6.99 18.86
C VAL A 152 6.51 6.66 19.56
N THR A 153 6.60 5.88 20.64
CA THR A 153 5.50 5.69 21.59
C THR A 153 5.54 6.84 22.59
N GLN A 154 4.54 7.73 22.53
CA GLN A 154 4.46 8.90 23.41
C GLN A 154 3.85 8.52 24.77
N LYS A 155 2.83 7.66 24.76
CA LYS A 155 2.11 7.24 25.96
C LYS A 155 1.45 5.88 25.72
N ASN A 156 1.40 5.06 26.76
CA ASN A 156 0.47 3.94 26.86
C ASN A 156 -0.59 4.28 27.90
N THR A 157 -1.86 4.02 27.59
CA THR A 157 -2.97 4.16 28.52
C THR A 157 -3.55 2.78 28.80
N HIS A 158 -3.50 2.35 30.06
CA HIS A 158 -4.10 1.10 30.50
C HIS A 158 -5.58 1.33 30.85
N HIS A 159 -6.45 0.47 30.34
CA HIS A 159 -7.89 0.52 30.58
C HIS A 159 -8.32 -0.54 31.60
N ALA A 160 -9.44 -0.31 32.27
CA ALA A 160 -9.97 -1.21 33.30
C ALA A 160 -10.27 -2.63 32.77
N ASN A 161 -10.52 -2.79 31.47
CA ASN A 161 -10.75 -4.08 30.80
C ASN A 161 -9.44 -4.84 30.46
N GLY A 162 -8.29 -4.36 30.93
CA GLY A 162 -6.98 -4.97 30.68
C GLY A 162 -6.42 -4.73 29.27
N LYS A 163 -7.07 -3.90 28.45
CA LYS A 163 -6.58 -3.48 27.13
C LYS A 163 -5.77 -2.19 27.23
N GLU A 164 -4.93 -1.94 26.24
CA GLU A 164 -4.11 -0.74 26.17
C GLU A 164 -4.43 0.12 24.95
N THR A 165 -4.26 1.43 25.09
CA THR A 165 -4.11 2.34 23.94
C THR A 165 -2.67 2.82 23.88
N HIS A 166 -2.01 2.52 22.76
CA HIS A 166 -0.66 2.94 22.46
C HIS A 166 -0.70 4.20 21.58
N ASP A 167 -0.35 5.35 22.15
CA ASP A 167 -0.25 6.61 21.43
C ASP A 167 1.10 6.66 20.72
N LEU A 168 1.08 6.34 19.43
CA LEU A 168 2.21 6.43 18.51
C LEU A 168 2.23 7.81 17.85
N ARG A 169 3.42 8.35 17.62
CA ARG A 169 3.62 9.64 16.96
C ARG A 169 4.70 9.54 15.90
N LEU A 170 4.45 10.14 14.74
CA LEU A 170 5.49 10.37 13.74
C LEU A 170 6.54 11.32 14.32
N PHE A 171 7.78 10.85 14.40
CA PHE A 171 8.96 11.68 14.60
C PHE A 171 9.42 12.16 13.24
N HIS A 172 9.53 13.48 13.07
CA HIS A 172 10.14 14.05 11.87
C HIS A 172 11.02 15.24 12.24
N HIS A 173 12.28 15.17 11.82
CA HIS A 173 13.24 16.25 11.95
C HIS A 173 13.79 16.61 10.56
N GLN A 174 13.37 17.77 10.05
CA GLN A 174 13.76 18.33 8.76
C GLN A 174 15.26 18.65 8.72
N ASN A 175 15.85 18.99 9.88
CA ASN A 175 17.28 19.21 10.05
C ASN A 175 17.87 20.20 9.02
N ASN A 176 17.16 21.32 8.77
CA ASN A 176 17.53 22.37 7.82
C ASN A 176 17.68 21.93 6.35
N VAL A 177 17.27 20.70 5.99
CA VAL A 177 17.19 20.31 4.57
C VAL A 177 16.11 21.18 3.90
N PRO A 178 16.39 21.78 2.73
CA PRO A 178 15.41 22.61 2.03
C PRO A 178 14.10 21.87 1.73
N SER A 179 13.01 22.62 1.60
CA SER A 179 11.65 22.09 1.43
C SER A 179 11.06 22.52 0.08
N TYR A 180 11.69 22.10 -1.03
CA TYR A 180 11.33 22.54 -2.38
C TYR A 180 10.23 21.68 -3.03
N TYR A 181 10.28 20.36 -2.84
CA TYR A 181 9.30 19.44 -3.40
C TYR A 181 9.02 18.28 -2.44
N ALA A 182 7.85 17.66 -2.57
CA ALA A 182 7.48 16.50 -1.76
C ALA A 182 8.04 15.21 -2.35
N ARG A 183 8.59 14.35 -1.49
CA ARG A 183 8.93 12.96 -1.81
C ARG A 183 8.04 12.02 -1.02
N THR A 184 7.40 11.07 -1.68
CA THR A 184 6.57 10.05 -1.02
C THR A 184 7.44 9.02 -0.31
N PHE A 185 7.07 8.72 0.94
CA PHE A 185 7.60 7.62 1.74
C PHE A 185 6.47 6.69 2.13
N TYR A 186 6.72 5.39 1.97
CA TYR A 186 5.87 4.33 2.49
C TYR A 186 6.49 3.77 3.77
N ILE A 187 5.69 3.65 4.81
CA ILE A 187 6.09 3.17 6.13
C ILE A 187 5.14 2.05 6.54
N SER A 188 5.69 0.97 7.09
CA SER A 188 4.94 -0.06 7.79
C SER A 188 5.42 -0.15 9.24
N ILE A 189 4.48 -0.08 10.17
CA ILE A 189 4.75 -0.19 11.60
C ILE A 189 4.31 -1.61 12.02
N PRO A 190 5.24 -2.50 12.37
CA PRO A 190 4.90 -3.85 12.84
C PRO A 190 4.00 -3.78 14.08
N THR A 191 3.04 -4.70 14.15
CA THR A 191 2.08 -4.78 15.26
C THR A 191 2.30 -5.99 16.17
N ASP A 192 3.31 -6.81 15.87
CA ASP A 192 3.67 -8.07 16.53
C ASP A 192 3.87 -7.95 18.05
N VAL A 193 4.25 -6.77 18.52
CA VAL A 193 4.49 -6.49 19.95
C VAL A 193 3.23 -6.11 20.74
N TYR A 194 2.09 -5.89 20.07
CA TYR A 194 0.84 -5.46 20.71
C TYR A 194 -0.13 -6.63 20.86
N LYS A 195 -1.04 -6.54 21.83
CA LYS A 195 -1.99 -7.61 22.10
C LYS A 195 -3.27 -7.39 21.30
N LYS A 196 -3.92 -8.50 20.95
CA LYS A 196 -5.29 -8.48 20.44
C LYS A 196 -6.22 -7.74 21.40
N GLY A 197 -7.00 -6.80 20.87
CA GLY A 197 -7.89 -5.91 21.59
C GLY A 197 -7.25 -4.58 22.01
N ASP A 198 -5.94 -4.40 21.87
CA ASP A 198 -5.30 -3.10 22.07
C ASP A 198 -5.67 -2.14 20.94
N THR A 199 -5.47 -0.85 21.16
CA THR A 199 -5.69 0.20 20.16
C THR A 199 -4.40 0.94 19.85
N LEU A 200 -4.05 1.05 18.56
CA LEU A 200 -2.98 1.91 18.09
C LEU A 200 -3.56 3.27 17.71
N SER A 201 -3.12 4.31 18.41
CA SER A 201 -3.48 5.70 18.16
C SER A 201 -2.30 6.42 17.51
N PHE A 202 -2.33 6.62 16.20
CA PHE A 202 -1.25 7.25 15.44
C PHE A 202 -1.50 8.74 15.23
N SER A 203 -0.54 9.58 15.61
CA SER A 203 -0.57 11.03 15.43
C SER A 203 0.57 11.53 14.54
N VAL A 204 0.25 12.47 13.65
CA VAL A 204 1.20 13.09 12.72
C VAL A 204 0.95 14.59 12.64
N ASN A 205 2.04 15.38 12.66
CA ASN A 205 1.95 16.80 12.40
C ASN A 205 1.92 17.03 10.89
N THR A 206 0.93 17.79 10.42
CA THR A 206 0.80 18.15 9.01
C THR A 206 0.88 19.66 8.83
N TYR A 207 1.00 20.11 7.59
CA TYR A 207 0.92 21.54 7.26
C TYR A 207 -0.43 22.20 7.62
N ARG A 208 -1.46 21.40 7.94
CA ARG A 208 -2.77 21.85 8.42
C ARG A 208 -3.00 21.58 9.92
N GLY A 209 -1.95 21.22 10.66
CA GLY A 209 -2.00 20.85 12.06
C GLY A 209 -2.02 19.34 12.30
N TRP A 210 -2.28 18.96 13.55
CA TRP A 210 -2.22 17.58 14.01
C TRP A 210 -3.38 16.74 13.49
N VAL A 211 -3.07 15.56 12.97
CA VAL A 211 -4.05 14.52 12.61
C VAL A 211 -3.82 13.31 13.51
N LYS A 212 -4.91 12.72 14.03
CA LYS A 212 -4.91 11.47 14.79
C LYS A 212 -5.80 10.42 14.12
N LYS A 213 -5.32 9.17 14.03
CA LYS A 213 -6.04 7.99 13.53
C LYS A 213 -5.93 6.87 14.56
N SER A 214 -7.00 6.10 14.75
CA SER A 214 -7.05 5.04 15.75
C SER A 214 -7.48 3.71 15.11
N PHE A 215 -6.81 2.63 15.48
CA PHE A 215 -7.04 1.29 14.95
C PHE A 215 -7.07 0.28 16.09
N ALA A 216 -8.22 -0.40 16.27
CA ALA A 216 -8.33 -1.51 17.22
C ALA A 216 -7.76 -2.78 16.60
N LEU A 217 -6.90 -3.47 17.34
CA LEU A 217 -6.32 -4.75 16.95
C LEU A 217 -7.33 -5.87 17.23
N LYS A 218 -7.67 -6.66 16.23
CA LYS A 218 -8.64 -7.76 16.30
C LYS A 218 -7.99 -9.12 16.40
#